data_AF-A0A0B2A130-F1
#
_entry.id   AF-A0A0B2A130-F1
#
_cell.length_a   1.000
_cell.length_b   1.000
_cell.length_c   1.000
_cell.angle_alpha   90.00
_cell.angle_beta   90.00
_cell.angle_gamma   90.00
#
_symmetry.space_group_name_H-M   'P 1'
#
loop_
_entity.id
_entity.type
_entity.pdbx_description
1 polymer ?
#
loop_
_entity_poly.entity_id
_entity_poly.type
_entity_poly.pdbx_seq_one_letter_code
_entity_poly.pdbx_strand_id
1 'polypeptide(L)'
;MTEDELLELAELRRRAYGPDADIAADPEARARLAELEAASHARHPGASPVPPGPDAAGPHDPGRPAPVEASVPEDPVPRRRRTRIVGAAVTAGFLLVVAAVLWPRPPAPVVAKPNPTITFAAVDVTCGSGWGSLAAGTLTPPRPAYVVWSPMWNAASAGEPTMLVTDHGEWLGQLTPVFVPGGVAAVVQVIDSQDARIVTFARSRSEGDSFTTSDYADTNAMVAAARRIVPLPPCPDSDTYPLLVIAPDKTCVQLEVTLAEGPVYRARVPVGADACAGR
;
A
#
# COMPACT_ATOMS: atom_id res chain seq x y z
N MET A 1 -20.28 -15.60 5.95
CA MET A 1 -20.59 -14.17 6.08
C MET A 1 -22.04 -13.93 5.73
N THR A 2 -22.85 -14.19 6.74
CA THR A 2 -24.11 -13.51 6.98
C THR A 2 -23.85 -12.02 7.29
N GLU A 3 -24.91 -11.23 7.37
CA GLU A 3 -24.84 -9.81 7.76
C GLU A 3 -24.33 -9.64 9.20
N ASP A 4 -24.74 -10.54 10.10
CA ASP A 4 -24.25 -10.57 11.48
C ASP A 4 -22.74 -10.77 11.56
N GLU A 5 -22.18 -11.68 10.76
CA GLU A 5 -20.73 -11.93 10.70
C GLU A 5 -19.95 -10.74 10.12
N LEU A 6 -20.57 -9.93 9.24
CA LEU A 6 -19.97 -8.70 8.72
C LEU A 6 -19.91 -7.60 9.80
N LEU A 7 -20.99 -7.46 10.57
CA LEU A 7 -21.05 -6.52 11.69
C LEU A 7 -20.07 -6.92 12.80
N GLU A 8 -20.00 -8.21 13.13
CA GLU A 8 -19.03 -8.76 14.08
C GLU A 8 -17.59 -8.49 13.63
N LEU A 9 -17.26 -8.72 12.34
CA LEU A 9 -15.93 -8.44 11.80
C LEU A 9 -15.58 -6.95 11.87
N ALA A 10 -16.53 -6.06 11.57
CA ALA A 10 -16.31 -4.61 11.64
C ALA A 10 -16.02 -4.14 13.07
N GLU A 11 -16.76 -4.66 14.05
CA GLU A 11 -16.56 -4.37 15.47
C GLU A 11 -15.19 -4.84 15.95
N LEU A 12 -14.80 -6.08 15.63
CA LEU A 12 -13.51 -6.63 16.01
C LEU A 12 -12.35 -5.87 15.36
N ARG A 13 -12.48 -5.42 14.10
CA ARG A 13 -11.48 -4.56 13.45
C ARG A 13 -11.36 -3.20 14.11
N ARG A 14 -12.46 -2.62 14.57
CA ARG A 14 -12.43 -1.36 15.33
C ARG A 14 -11.69 -1.54 16.67
N ARG A 15 -11.93 -2.64 17.38
CA ARG A 15 -11.20 -2.99 18.61
C ARG A 15 -9.72 -3.31 18.38
N ALA A 16 -9.37 -3.81 17.20
CA ALA A 16 -7.99 -4.17 16.86
C ALA A 16 -7.15 -3.00 16.32
N TYR A 17 -7.76 -2.14 15.50
CA TYR A 17 -7.06 -1.13 14.71
C TYR A 17 -7.60 0.29 14.91
N GLY A 18 -8.56 0.48 15.82
CA GLY A 18 -9.14 1.79 16.15
C GLY A 18 -8.28 2.60 17.12
N PRO A 19 -8.64 3.88 17.35
CA PRO A 19 -7.93 4.76 18.28
C PRO A 19 -7.94 4.24 19.74
N ASP A 20 -8.98 3.48 20.09
CA ASP A 20 -9.17 2.88 21.42
C ASP A 20 -8.93 1.36 21.36
N ALA A 21 -7.91 0.91 20.63
CA ALA A 21 -7.66 -0.51 20.42
C ALA A 21 -7.38 -1.27 21.73
N ASP A 22 -8.28 -2.20 22.08
CA ASP A 22 -8.26 -2.97 23.33
C ASP A 22 -8.15 -4.49 23.10
N ILE A 23 -8.19 -4.95 21.84
CA ILE A 23 -8.28 -6.39 21.51
C ILE A 23 -7.08 -7.21 22.02
N ALA A 24 -5.94 -6.57 22.31
CA ALA A 24 -4.75 -7.25 22.78
C ALA A 24 -4.95 -7.94 24.15
N ALA A 25 -5.86 -7.42 24.98
CA ALA A 25 -6.19 -7.99 26.28
C ALA A 25 -7.20 -9.16 26.21
N ASP A 26 -7.76 -9.43 25.02
CA ASP A 26 -8.84 -10.39 24.80
C ASP A 26 -8.42 -11.45 23.74
N PRO A 27 -7.81 -12.57 24.16
CA PRO A 27 -7.29 -13.58 23.24
C PRO A 27 -8.39 -14.31 22.46
N GLU A 28 -9.60 -14.42 23.02
CA GLU A 28 -10.74 -15.03 22.34
C GLU A 28 -11.23 -14.14 21.20
N ALA A 29 -11.36 -12.83 21.44
CA ALA A 29 -11.71 -11.87 20.40
C ALA A 29 -10.68 -11.85 19.25
N ARG A 30 -9.39 -11.99 19.56
CA ARG A 30 -8.34 -12.10 18.52
C ARG A 30 -8.47 -13.35 17.67
N ALA A 31 -8.75 -14.50 18.28
CA ALA A 31 -8.97 -15.74 17.55
C ALA A 31 -10.18 -15.62 16.62
N ARG A 32 -11.27 -15.02 17.14
CA ARG A 32 -12.49 -14.78 16.36
C ARG A 32 -12.28 -13.82 15.18
N LEU A 33 -11.49 -12.76 15.37
CA LEU A 33 -11.10 -11.85 14.29
C LEU A 33 -10.36 -12.59 13.17
N ALA A 34 -9.38 -13.42 13.53
CA ALA A 34 -8.59 -14.17 12.55
C ALA A 34 -9.45 -15.15 11.73
N GLU A 35 -10.41 -15.83 12.35
CA GLU A 35 -11.36 -16.71 11.66
C GLU A 35 -12.22 -15.94 10.64
N LEU A 36 -12.79 -14.80 11.04
CA LEU A 36 -13.65 -13.99 10.18
C LEU A 36 -12.86 -13.33 9.02
N GLU A 37 -11.62 -12.91 9.24
CA GLU A 37 -10.76 -12.38 8.18
C GLU A 37 -10.37 -13.46 7.17
N ALA A 38 -10.05 -14.68 7.63
CA ALA A 38 -9.79 -15.82 6.76
C ALA A 38 -11.03 -16.21 5.94
N ALA A 39 -12.21 -16.24 6.55
CA ALA A 39 -13.47 -16.50 5.86
C ALA A 39 -13.82 -15.42 4.83
N SER A 40 -13.52 -14.16 5.13
CA SER A 40 -13.70 -13.02 4.21
C SER A 40 -12.76 -13.12 3.00
N HIS A 41 -11.49 -13.45 3.21
CA HIS A 41 -10.51 -13.68 2.15
C HIS A 41 -10.86 -14.88 1.27
N ALA A 42 -11.34 -15.99 1.86
CA ALA A 42 -11.75 -17.17 1.10
C ALA A 42 -12.91 -16.89 0.13
N ARG A 43 -13.81 -15.96 0.48
CA ARG A 43 -14.91 -15.51 -0.41
C ARG A 43 -14.47 -14.54 -1.50
N HIS A 44 -13.37 -13.83 -1.27
CA HIS A 44 -12.79 -12.89 -2.23
C HIS A 44 -11.37 -13.34 -2.58
N PRO A 45 -11.20 -14.48 -3.28
CA PRO A 45 -9.89 -15.06 -3.56
C PRO A 45 -8.97 -14.19 -4.46
N GLY A 46 -9.40 -12.99 -4.85
CA GLY A 46 -8.58 -11.99 -5.56
C GLY A 46 -8.16 -10.78 -4.73
N ALA A 47 -8.63 -10.61 -3.49
CA ALA A 47 -8.25 -9.49 -2.63
C ALA A 47 -7.06 -9.89 -1.74
N SER A 48 -5.84 -9.77 -2.28
CA SER A 48 -4.63 -9.92 -1.45
C SER A 48 -4.65 -8.93 -0.28
N PRO A 49 -4.20 -9.31 0.92
CA PRO A 49 -4.10 -8.40 2.06
C PRO A 49 -3.25 -7.20 1.66
N VAL A 50 -3.83 -6.00 1.72
CA VAL A 50 -3.07 -4.75 1.58
C VAL A 50 -2.17 -4.67 2.81
N PRO A 51 -0.84 -4.62 2.66
CA PRO A 51 0.06 -4.51 3.81
C PRO A 51 -0.27 -3.20 4.56
N PRO A 52 -0.24 -3.21 5.91
CA PRO A 52 -0.46 -2.00 6.69
C PRO A 52 0.58 -0.96 6.26
N GLY A 53 0.10 0.13 5.66
CA GLY A 53 0.94 1.26 5.28
C GLY A 53 1.57 1.88 6.53
N PRO A 54 2.79 2.43 6.43
CA PRO A 54 3.47 3.04 7.56
C PRO A 54 2.64 4.20 8.10
N ASP A 55 2.42 4.18 9.42
CA ASP A 55 1.65 5.15 10.18
C ASP A 55 2.04 6.59 9.81
N ALA A 56 1.07 7.32 9.25
CA ALA A 56 1.12 8.77 9.19
C ALA A 56 0.95 9.30 10.61
N ALA A 57 2.07 9.52 11.28
CA ALA A 57 2.14 10.25 12.54
C ALA A 57 1.58 11.67 12.34
N GLY A 58 0.32 11.85 12.69
CA GLY A 58 -0.32 13.17 12.80
C GLY A 58 0.21 13.95 14.01
N PRO A 59 0.03 15.28 14.03
CA PRO A 59 0.65 16.17 15.01
C PRO A 59 0.11 15.94 16.43
N HIS A 60 1.02 15.79 17.39
CA HIS A 60 0.71 15.79 18.82
C HIS A 60 0.11 17.14 19.25
N ASP A 61 -1.12 17.09 19.78
CA ASP A 61 -1.76 18.17 20.54
C ASP A 61 -1.41 18.04 22.03
N PRO A 62 -0.70 19.01 22.65
CA PRO A 62 -0.36 18.97 24.06
C PRO A 62 -1.43 19.71 24.87
N GLY A 63 -2.42 18.99 25.39
CA GLY A 63 -3.37 19.65 26.29
C GLY A 63 -4.54 18.83 26.77
N ARG A 64 -4.33 17.85 27.67
CA ARG A 64 -5.43 17.34 28.49
C ARG A 64 -5.02 17.07 29.94
N PRO A 65 -5.70 17.68 30.93
CA PRO A 65 -5.38 17.52 32.35
C PRO A 65 -5.86 16.17 32.90
N ALA A 66 -5.14 15.70 33.92
CA ALA A 66 -5.24 14.39 34.56
C ALA A 66 -6.63 14.09 35.17
N PRO A 67 -7.14 12.85 35.04
CA PRO A 67 -8.28 12.38 35.82
C PRO A 67 -7.86 11.84 37.19
N VAL A 68 -8.77 12.05 38.13
CA VAL A 68 -8.70 11.82 39.57
C VAL A 68 -8.67 10.33 39.91
N GLU A 69 -7.84 10.03 40.91
CA GLU A 69 -7.67 8.74 41.59
C GLU A 69 -8.99 8.24 42.18
N ALA A 70 -9.51 7.12 41.64
CA ALA A 70 -10.67 6.42 42.18
C ALA A 70 -10.22 5.13 42.86
N SER A 71 -10.40 5.10 44.17
CA SER A 71 -10.06 4.01 45.09
C SER A 71 -10.88 2.75 44.80
N VAL A 72 -10.20 1.61 44.58
CA VAL A 72 -10.82 0.29 44.43
C VAL A 72 -10.88 -0.40 45.80
N PRO A 73 -12.00 -1.07 46.18
CA PRO A 73 -12.12 -1.78 47.44
C PRO A 73 -11.29 -3.07 47.49
N GLU A 74 -10.65 -3.34 48.62
CA GLU A 74 -9.94 -4.58 48.92
C GLU A 74 -10.91 -5.74 49.19
N ASP A 75 -10.76 -6.85 48.45
CA ASP A 75 -11.40 -8.13 48.74
C ASP A 75 -10.55 -9.02 49.67
N PRO A 76 -11.15 -9.78 50.60
CA PRO A 76 -10.44 -10.57 51.61
C PRO A 76 -9.94 -11.93 51.09
N VAL A 77 -8.63 -12.16 51.21
CA VAL A 77 -7.94 -13.42 50.85
C VAL A 77 -8.15 -14.51 51.93
N PRO A 78 -8.51 -15.77 51.58
CA PRO A 78 -8.65 -16.84 52.55
C PRO A 78 -7.30 -17.44 53.00
N ARG A 79 -7.18 -17.60 54.33
CA ARG A 79 -6.04 -18.20 55.05
C ARG A 79 -5.91 -19.70 54.78
N ARG A 80 -4.81 -20.14 54.15
CA ARG A 80 -4.42 -21.56 54.06
C ARG A 80 -3.32 -21.89 55.07
N ARG A 81 -3.62 -22.81 55.99
CA ARG A 81 -2.75 -23.32 57.07
C ARG A 81 -1.42 -23.85 56.52
N ARG A 82 -0.31 -23.32 57.05
CA ARG A 82 1.04 -23.89 56.90
C ARG A 82 1.24 -25.00 57.95
N THR A 83 1.36 -26.24 57.50
CA THR A 83 2.02 -27.31 58.25
C THR A 83 3.52 -27.29 57.95
N ARG A 84 4.31 -27.52 59.01
CA ARG A 84 5.77 -27.45 59.03
C ARG A 84 6.37 -28.61 58.23
N ILE A 85 7.22 -28.31 57.25
CA ILE A 85 8.24 -29.25 56.76
C ILE A 85 9.57 -28.50 56.81
N VAL A 86 10.34 -28.82 57.84
CA VAL A 86 11.74 -28.43 58.03
C VAL A 86 12.59 -29.50 57.36
N GLY A 87 13.55 -29.09 56.54
CA GLY A 87 14.72 -29.91 56.21
C GLY A 87 15.02 -30.02 54.71
N ALA A 88 16.27 -29.69 54.35
CA ALA A 88 16.93 -29.87 53.04
C ALA A 88 16.62 -28.84 51.93
N ALA A 89 17.05 -27.58 52.10
CA ALA A 89 17.01 -26.56 51.04
C ALA A 89 18.27 -25.67 51.01
N VAL A 90 19.46 -26.26 51.02
CA VAL A 90 20.73 -25.48 50.87
C VAL A 90 21.54 -25.90 49.63
N THR A 91 21.36 -27.12 49.12
CA THR A 91 22.12 -27.60 47.93
C THR A 91 21.42 -27.34 46.59
N ALA A 92 20.09 -27.20 46.55
CA ALA A 92 19.36 -26.95 45.30
C ALA A 92 19.46 -25.50 44.78
N GLY A 93 19.70 -24.52 45.67
CA GLY A 93 19.82 -23.11 45.29
C GLY A 93 21.10 -22.79 44.52
N PHE A 94 22.21 -23.47 44.83
CA PHE A 94 23.50 -23.17 44.21
C PHE A 94 23.60 -23.67 42.76
N LEU A 95 22.95 -24.81 42.44
CA LEU A 95 22.91 -25.33 41.08
C LEU A 95 22.07 -24.47 40.13
N LEU A 96 21.01 -23.81 40.62
CA LEU A 96 20.19 -22.91 39.80
C LEU A 96 20.93 -21.62 39.41
N VAL A 97 21.78 -21.08 40.30
CA VAL A 97 22.55 -19.87 40.00
C VAL A 97 23.67 -20.16 38.99
N VAL A 98 24.34 -21.32 39.09
CA VAL A 98 25.39 -21.72 38.13
C VAL A 98 24.80 -21.99 36.73
N ALA A 99 23.61 -22.58 36.64
CA ALA A 99 22.93 -22.79 35.36
C ALA A 99 22.55 -21.45 34.68
N ALA A 100 22.16 -20.43 35.45
CA ALA A 100 21.82 -19.12 34.90
C ALA A 100 23.03 -18.33 34.36
N VAL A 101 24.23 -18.54 34.92
CA VAL A 101 25.46 -17.85 34.47
C VAL A 101 26.09 -18.52 33.25
N LEU A 102 25.93 -19.83 33.10
CA LEU A 102 26.47 -20.60 31.97
C LEU A 102 25.57 -20.62 30.73
N TRP A 103 24.35 -20.07 30.81
CA TRP A 103 23.50 -19.96 29.63
C TRP A 103 24.12 -18.95 28.64
N PRO A 104 24.45 -19.36 27.41
CA PRO A 104 24.94 -18.43 26.39
C PRO A 104 23.90 -17.34 26.19
N ARG A 105 24.30 -16.09 26.44
CA ARG A 105 23.44 -14.94 26.15
C ARG A 105 23.07 -14.99 24.68
N PRO A 106 21.79 -14.88 24.31
CA PRO A 106 21.42 -14.75 22.92
C PRO A 106 22.22 -13.60 22.32
N PRO A 107 22.77 -13.74 21.10
CA PRO A 107 23.51 -12.67 20.46
C PRO A 107 22.63 -11.42 20.50
N ALA A 108 23.22 -10.31 20.96
CA ALA A 108 22.52 -9.04 20.98
C ALA A 108 21.90 -8.81 19.60
N PRO A 109 20.62 -8.42 19.51
CA PRO A 109 20.02 -8.13 18.21
C PRO A 109 20.96 -7.17 17.50
N VAL A 110 21.43 -7.59 16.31
CA VAL A 110 22.23 -6.72 15.45
C VAL A 110 21.33 -5.53 15.19
N VAL A 111 21.65 -4.40 15.84
CA VAL A 111 21.00 -3.13 15.57
C VAL A 111 21.31 -2.86 14.12
N ALA A 112 20.34 -3.15 13.25
CA ALA A 112 20.44 -2.89 11.84
C ALA A 112 20.82 -1.43 11.71
N LYS A 113 22.00 -1.16 11.12
CA LYS A 113 22.37 0.20 10.72
C LYS A 113 21.16 0.74 9.95
N PRO A 114 20.63 1.93 10.29
CA PRO A 114 19.53 2.51 9.54
C PRO A 114 19.93 2.47 8.08
N ASN A 115 19.16 1.72 7.29
CA ASN A 115 19.34 1.61 5.85
C ASN A 115 19.42 3.06 5.34
N PRO A 116 20.43 3.46 4.56
CA PRO A 116 20.50 4.82 4.05
C PRO A 116 19.13 5.15 3.45
N THR A 117 18.47 6.16 3.99
CA THR A 117 17.23 6.67 3.42
C THR A 117 17.60 7.22 2.06
N ILE A 118 17.45 6.41 1.01
CA ILE A 118 17.54 6.89 -0.35
C ILE A 118 16.30 7.75 -0.54
N THR A 119 16.48 9.07 -0.39
CA THR A 119 15.44 10.05 -0.66
C THR A 119 15.31 10.13 -2.18
N PHE A 120 14.48 9.26 -2.76
CA PHE A 120 14.04 9.44 -4.13
C PHE A 120 13.20 10.72 -4.15
N ALA A 121 13.65 11.75 -4.86
CA ALA A 121 12.80 12.88 -5.16
C ALA A 121 11.57 12.31 -5.87
N ALA A 122 10.41 12.36 -5.21
CA ALA A 122 9.17 12.12 -5.91
C ALA A 122 9.17 13.08 -7.09
N VAL A 123 9.06 12.53 -8.29
CA VAL A 123 8.83 13.36 -9.46
C VAL A 123 7.44 13.95 -9.24
N ASP A 124 7.40 15.17 -8.71
CA ASP A 124 6.16 15.91 -8.54
C ASP A 124 5.56 16.08 -9.93
N VAL A 125 4.44 15.42 -10.15
CA VAL A 125 3.63 15.62 -11.35
C VAL A 125 3.10 17.04 -11.24
N THR A 126 3.52 17.93 -12.13
CA THR A 126 3.04 19.31 -12.19
C THR A 126 2.18 19.52 -13.43
N CYS A 127 1.32 20.53 -13.41
CA CYS A 127 0.53 20.90 -14.58
C CYS A 127 1.41 21.24 -15.79
N GLY A 128 1.00 20.80 -16.98
CA GLY A 128 1.77 20.98 -18.21
C GLY A 128 2.94 20.01 -18.37
N SER A 129 3.16 19.07 -17.43
CA SER A 129 4.01 17.89 -17.64
C SER A 129 3.38 16.85 -18.55
N GLY A 130 2.07 17.00 -18.83
CA GLY A 130 1.35 16.21 -19.80
C GLY A 130 1.61 16.61 -21.26
N TRP A 131 0.97 15.89 -22.18
CA TRP A 131 1.04 16.20 -23.62
C TRP A 131 0.20 17.44 -23.99
N GLY A 132 -0.35 18.14 -22.99
CA GLY A 132 -1.26 19.27 -23.18
C GLY A 132 -2.50 18.92 -24.01
N SER A 133 -3.11 19.93 -24.61
CA SER A 133 -4.24 19.79 -25.53
C SER A 133 -3.90 19.07 -26.85
N LEU A 134 -2.62 18.83 -27.13
CA LEU A 134 -2.18 18.17 -28.37
C LEU A 134 -2.54 16.68 -28.41
N ALA A 135 -2.51 15.98 -27.28
CA ALA A 135 -3.03 14.59 -27.22
C ALA A 135 -4.56 14.54 -27.41
N ALA A 136 -5.27 15.56 -26.94
CA ALA A 136 -6.72 15.69 -27.14
C ALA A 136 -7.10 16.01 -28.60
N GLY A 137 -6.20 16.66 -29.36
CA GLY A 137 -6.43 17.03 -30.76
C GLY A 137 -6.42 15.85 -31.74
N THR A 138 -5.62 14.82 -31.49
CA THR A 138 -5.55 13.62 -32.36
C THR A 138 -6.51 12.50 -31.97
N LEU A 139 -7.16 12.60 -30.82
CA LEU A 139 -7.96 11.54 -30.24
C LEU A 139 -9.22 12.13 -29.62
N THR A 140 -10.28 12.22 -30.41
CA THR A 140 -11.59 12.61 -29.87
C THR A 140 -12.00 11.55 -28.84
N PRO A 141 -12.24 11.90 -27.56
CA PRO A 141 -12.67 10.93 -26.56
C PRO A 141 -13.94 10.25 -27.07
N PRO A 142 -14.09 8.92 -26.92
CA PRO A 142 -15.11 8.18 -27.64
C PRO A 142 -16.55 8.64 -27.34
N ARG A 143 -16.81 9.33 -26.23
CA ARG A 143 -18.08 10.02 -25.89
C ARG A 143 -17.84 11.12 -24.83
N PRO A 144 -18.70 12.14 -24.71
CA PRO A 144 -18.67 13.12 -23.60
C PRO A 144 -18.89 12.51 -22.20
N ALA A 145 -19.21 11.22 -22.09
CA ALA A 145 -19.46 10.54 -20.81
C ALA A 145 -18.20 10.05 -20.09
N TYR A 146 -17.03 10.06 -20.75
CA TYR A 146 -15.78 9.59 -20.14
C TYR A 146 -14.92 10.79 -19.75
N VAL A 147 -15.04 11.16 -18.49
CA VAL A 147 -14.26 12.25 -17.87
C VAL A 147 -12.77 11.87 -17.79
N VAL A 148 -12.48 10.56 -17.77
CA VAL A 148 -11.14 9.99 -17.81
C VAL A 148 -11.07 8.95 -18.93
N TRP A 149 -10.04 9.04 -19.77
CA TRP A 149 -9.86 8.11 -20.90
C TRP A 149 -8.37 7.94 -21.27
N SER A 150 -8.07 6.79 -21.88
CA SER A 150 -6.81 6.50 -22.57
C SER A 150 -7.09 5.71 -23.86
N PRO A 151 -6.44 6.03 -24.99
CA PRO A 151 -6.52 5.22 -26.21
C PRO A 151 -6.04 3.78 -26.00
N MET A 152 -5.14 3.59 -25.03
CA MET A 152 -4.44 2.32 -24.82
C MET A 152 -5.22 1.33 -23.95
N TRP A 153 -6.29 1.78 -23.29
CA TRP A 153 -7.16 0.90 -22.49
C TRP A 153 -7.98 -0.07 -23.34
N ASN A 154 -8.28 0.29 -24.58
CA ASN A 154 -9.15 -0.49 -25.48
C ASN A 154 -8.44 -0.95 -26.76
N ALA A 155 -7.15 -0.65 -26.92
CA ALA A 155 -6.41 -1.05 -28.11
C ALA A 155 -5.97 -2.52 -27.98
N ALA A 156 -6.47 -3.38 -28.87
CA ALA A 156 -5.97 -4.75 -29.07
C ALA A 156 -4.53 -4.80 -29.64
N SER A 157 -3.98 -3.62 -29.95
CA SER A 157 -2.61 -3.40 -30.42
C SER A 157 -2.04 -2.18 -29.69
N ALA A 158 -2.15 -2.15 -28.36
CA ALA A 158 -1.30 -1.27 -27.59
C ALA A 158 0.14 -1.54 -28.09
N GLY A 159 0.82 -0.51 -28.60
CA GLY A 159 2.07 -0.67 -29.34
C GLY A 159 3.09 -1.55 -28.61
N GLU A 160 4.10 -2.03 -29.34
CA GLU A 160 5.10 -2.97 -28.81
C GLU A 160 5.48 -2.64 -27.36
N PRO A 161 5.31 -3.58 -26.42
CA PRO A 161 5.55 -3.31 -25.02
C PRO A 161 6.99 -2.83 -24.85
N THR A 162 7.17 -1.76 -24.09
CA THR A 162 8.50 -1.25 -23.81
C THR A 162 9.16 -2.21 -22.83
N MET A 163 10.24 -2.87 -23.24
CA MET A 163 11.04 -3.68 -22.33
C MET A 163 12.02 -2.80 -21.58
N LEU A 164 12.02 -2.91 -20.26
CA LEU A 164 12.86 -2.19 -19.33
C LEU A 164 13.75 -3.21 -18.62
N VAL A 165 15.04 -3.19 -18.92
CA VAL A 165 16.01 -4.13 -18.31
C VAL A 165 16.65 -3.46 -17.10
N THR A 166 16.56 -4.09 -15.94
CA THR A 166 17.16 -3.65 -14.67
C THR A 166 18.19 -4.65 -14.16
N ASP A 167 19.00 -4.24 -13.18
CA ASP A 167 19.91 -5.14 -12.45
C ASP A 167 19.15 -6.24 -11.69
N HIS A 168 17.86 -6.03 -11.46
CA HIS A 168 16.97 -6.92 -10.71
C HIS A 168 16.02 -7.73 -11.60
N GLY A 169 16.15 -7.66 -12.92
CA GLY A 169 15.34 -8.41 -13.88
C GLY A 169 14.73 -7.55 -14.97
N GLU A 170 13.87 -8.18 -15.77
CA GLU A 170 13.16 -7.52 -16.86
C GLU A 170 11.79 -7.03 -16.40
N TRP A 171 11.40 -5.86 -16.88
CA TRP A 171 10.09 -5.27 -16.69
C TRP A 171 9.48 -4.98 -18.05
N LEU A 172 8.19 -5.26 -18.17
CA LEU A 172 7.40 -4.91 -19.33
C LEU A 172 6.64 -3.63 -19.01
N GLY A 173 6.61 -2.69 -19.94
CA GLY A 173 6.00 -1.38 -19.77
C GLY A 173 4.96 -1.11 -20.86
N GLN A 174 3.81 -0.57 -20.44
CA GLN A 174 2.77 -0.10 -21.34
C GLN A 174 2.46 1.37 -21.07
N LEU A 175 2.73 2.22 -22.06
CA LEU A 175 2.34 3.62 -21.98
C LEU A 175 0.82 3.70 -21.86
N THR A 176 0.34 4.48 -20.90
CA THR A 176 -1.06 4.55 -20.49
C THR A 176 -1.38 6.00 -20.13
N PRO A 177 -1.54 6.89 -21.12
CA PRO A 177 -1.84 8.28 -20.84
C PRO A 177 -3.22 8.39 -20.15
N VAL A 178 -3.33 9.23 -19.12
CA VAL A 178 -4.58 9.47 -18.38
C VAL A 178 -5.00 10.92 -18.56
N PHE A 179 -6.12 11.12 -19.25
CA PHE A 179 -6.75 12.44 -19.37
C PHE A 179 -7.52 12.80 -18.10
N VAL A 180 -7.30 14.02 -17.59
CA VAL A 180 -8.02 14.58 -16.44
C VAL A 180 -8.56 15.97 -16.83
N PRO A 181 -9.83 16.29 -16.54
CA PRO A 181 -10.38 17.62 -16.82
C PRO A 181 -9.71 18.72 -16.00
N GLY A 182 -9.78 19.94 -16.52
CA GLY A 182 -9.33 21.13 -15.79
C GLY A 182 -10.10 21.31 -14.48
N GLY A 183 -9.41 21.77 -13.46
CA GLY A 183 -9.88 21.99 -12.10
C GLY A 183 -10.01 20.72 -11.26
N VAL A 184 -9.76 19.53 -11.83
CA VAL A 184 -10.01 18.26 -11.15
C VAL A 184 -8.71 17.57 -10.78
N ALA A 185 -8.53 17.28 -9.49
CA ALA A 185 -7.46 16.39 -9.03
C ALA A 185 -7.90 14.93 -9.18
N ALA A 186 -6.94 14.05 -9.46
CA ALA A 186 -7.20 12.61 -9.58
C ALA A 186 -6.15 11.77 -8.86
N VAL A 187 -6.48 10.53 -8.56
CA VAL A 187 -5.54 9.53 -8.05
C VAL A 187 -5.63 8.31 -8.93
N VAL A 188 -4.50 7.82 -9.43
CA VAL A 188 -4.41 6.57 -10.20
C VAL A 188 -3.76 5.51 -9.33
N GLN A 189 -4.43 4.36 -9.20
CA GLN A 189 -4.00 3.26 -8.35
C GLN A 189 -3.99 1.92 -9.10
N VAL A 190 -2.96 1.11 -8.85
CA VAL A 190 -2.91 -0.31 -9.24
C VAL A 190 -3.64 -1.17 -8.20
N ILE A 191 -4.71 -1.86 -8.60
CA ILE A 191 -5.59 -2.58 -7.66
C ILE A 191 -5.46 -4.11 -7.65
N ASP A 192 -5.06 -4.76 -8.75
CA ASP A 192 -5.11 -6.22 -8.89
C ASP A 192 -3.74 -6.92 -9.01
N SER A 193 -2.66 -6.16 -9.16
CA SER A 193 -1.30 -6.69 -9.26
C SER A 193 -0.40 -6.12 -8.17
N GLN A 194 0.17 -7.00 -7.34
CA GLN A 194 1.08 -6.62 -6.24
C GLN A 194 2.45 -6.17 -6.75
N ASP A 195 2.81 -6.55 -7.97
CA ASP A 195 4.13 -6.27 -8.55
C ASP A 195 4.07 -5.19 -9.63
N ALA A 196 2.88 -4.89 -10.17
CA ALA A 196 2.75 -3.80 -11.12
C ALA A 196 2.90 -2.42 -10.44
N ARG A 197 3.53 -1.49 -11.16
CA ARG A 197 3.80 -0.14 -10.70
C ARG A 197 3.50 0.86 -11.81
N ILE A 198 3.42 2.13 -11.44
CA ILE A 198 3.20 3.26 -12.32
C ILE A 198 4.44 4.14 -12.23
N VAL A 199 5.05 4.42 -13.38
CA VAL A 199 6.09 5.42 -13.52
C VAL A 199 5.46 6.69 -14.07
N THR A 200 5.75 7.83 -13.43
CA THR A 200 5.37 9.16 -13.89
C THR A 200 6.55 9.84 -14.56
N PHE A 201 6.27 10.65 -15.57
CA PHE A 201 7.28 11.46 -16.25
C PHE A 201 7.06 12.93 -15.91
N ALA A 202 8.12 13.61 -15.41
CA ALA A 202 8.06 15.04 -15.06
C ALA A 202 8.05 15.96 -16.29
N ARG A 203 8.52 15.46 -17.44
CA ARG A 203 8.90 16.34 -18.54
C ARG A 203 7.73 16.72 -19.40
N SER A 204 7.30 17.97 -19.21
CA SER A 204 6.71 18.80 -20.25
C SER A 204 7.58 18.73 -21.51
N ARG A 205 7.00 18.34 -22.63
CA ARG A 205 7.70 18.30 -23.91
C ARG A 205 7.46 19.59 -24.67
N SER A 206 8.52 20.13 -25.28
CA SER A 206 8.35 20.91 -26.49
C SER A 206 7.92 19.99 -27.63
N GLU A 207 6.96 20.45 -28.42
CA GLU A 207 6.46 19.82 -29.64
C GLU A 207 7.64 19.39 -30.54
N GLY A 208 7.78 18.08 -30.83
CA GLY A 208 8.78 17.55 -31.77
C GLY A 208 9.85 16.63 -31.18
N ASP A 209 10.01 16.56 -29.85
CA ASP A 209 10.91 15.55 -29.27
C ASP A 209 10.25 14.16 -29.39
N SER A 210 10.98 13.18 -29.92
CA SER A 210 10.58 11.77 -29.97
C SER A 210 11.05 11.07 -28.70
N PHE A 211 10.25 10.18 -28.09
CA PHE A 211 10.65 9.47 -26.86
C PHE A 211 11.85 8.61 -27.24
N THR A 212 13.05 9.07 -26.87
CA THR A 212 14.26 8.30 -27.12
C THR A 212 14.53 7.48 -25.88
N THR A 213 14.98 6.24 -26.08
CA THR A 213 15.38 5.36 -24.98
C THR A 213 16.48 5.95 -24.10
N SER A 214 17.21 6.97 -24.58
CA SER A 214 18.18 7.73 -23.78
C SER A 214 17.58 8.59 -22.67
N ASP A 215 16.30 8.99 -22.75
CA ASP A 215 15.62 9.64 -21.61
C ASP A 215 15.36 8.64 -20.45
N TYR A 216 15.55 7.34 -20.71
CA TYR A 216 15.43 6.23 -19.76
C TYR A 216 16.79 5.66 -19.35
N ALA A 217 17.87 6.45 -19.45
CA ALA A 217 19.25 5.97 -19.28
C ALA A 217 19.52 5.24 -17.95
N ASP A 218 18.68 5.45 -16.93
CA ASP A 218 18.71 4.68 -15.69
C ASP A 218 17.37 3.98 -15.44
N THR A 219 17.21 2.81 -16.05
CA THR A 219 16.03 1.96 -15.87
C THR A 219 15.89 1.48 -14.42
N ASN A 220 17.00 1.30 -13.69
CA ASN A 220 16.98 0.94 -12.27
C ASN A 220 16.33 2.06 -11.44
N ALA A 221 16.74 3.32 -11.68
CA ALA A 221 16.14 4.48 -11.01
C ALA A 221 14.64 4.64 -11.35
N MET A 222 14.24 4.37 -12.59
CA MET A 222 12.83 4.41 -12.99
C MET A 222 11.99 3.39 -12.24
N VAL A 223 12.42 2.12 -12.19
CA VAL A 223 11.69 1.06 -11.48
C VAL A 223 11.69 1.34 -9.97
N ALA A 224 12.79 1.85 -9.42
CA ALA A 224 12.87 2.25 -8.01
C ALA A 224 11.92 3.43 -7.66
N ALA A 225 11.69 4.36 -8.60
CA ALA A 225 10.78 5.48 -8.44
C ALA A 225 9.30 5.12 -8.71
N ALA A 226 9.03 3.95 -9.29
CA ALA A 226 7.69 3.52 -9.66
C ALA A 226 6.78 3.31 -8.43
N ARG A 227 5.52 3.77 -8.52
CA ARG A 227 4.57 3.77 -7.40
C ARG A 227 3.31 2.98 -7.73
N ARG A 228 2.63 2.47 -6.70
CA ARG A 228 1.29 1.85 -6.89
C ARG A 228 0.16 2.87 -6.92
N ILE A 229 0.38 4.04 -6.32
CA ILE A 229 -0.58 5.13 -6.20
C ILE A 229 0.11 6.39 -6.68
N VAL A 230 -0.49 7.08 -7.63
CA VAL A 230 0.01 8.30 -8.23
C VAL A 230 -1.06 9.39 -8.09
N PRO A 231 -0.83 10.44 -7.28
CA PRO A 231 -1.67 11.62 -7.30
C PRO A 231 -1.39 12.43 -8.58
N LEU A 232 -2.45 12.89 -9.21
CA LEU A 232 -2.44 13.79 -10.35
C LEU A 232 -3.02 15.13 -9.90
N PRO A 233 -2.27 16.24 -9.98
CA PRO A 233 -2.73 17.52 -9.46
C PRO A 233 -3.91 18.07 -10.30
N PRO A 234 -4.71 18.98 -9.73
CA PRO A 234 -5.67 19.74 -10.51
C PRO A 234 -4.94 20.78 -11.36
N CYS A 235 -5.23 20.81 -12.66
CA CYS A 235 -4.67 21.79 -13.57
C CYS A 235 -5.73 22.78 -14.04
N PRO A 236 -5.40 24.06 -14.32
CA PRO A 236 -6.41 25.04 -14.74
C PRO A 236 -7.20 24.57 -15.97
N ASP A 237 -6.48 23.98 -16.93
CA ASP A 237 -7.03 23.36 -18.13
C ASP A 237 -6.96 21.83 -18.03
N SER A 238 -7.69 21.13 -18.90
CA SER A 238 -7.56 19.68 -19.03
C SER A 238 -6.14 19.28 -19.39
N ASP A 239 -5.63 18.23 -18.76
CA ASP A 239 -4.28 17.73 -19.00
C ASP A 239 -4.28 16.22 -19.25
N THR A 240 -3.24 15.72 -19.94
CA THR A 240 -3.04 14.29 -20.21
C THR A 240 -1.72 13.85 -19.61
N TYR A 241 -1.79 13.09 -18.53
CA TYR A 241 -0.61 12.61 -17.82
C TYR A 241 -0.06 11.35 -18.48
N PRO A 242 1.16 11.35 -19.04
CA PRO A 242 1.77 10.15 -19.55
C PRO A 242 2.18 9.27 -18.37
N LEU A 243 1.48 8.16 -18.18
CA LEU A 243 1.86 7.15 -17.19
C LEU A 243 2.45 5.95 -17.92
N LEU A 244 3.49 5.34 -17.39
CA LEU A 244 3.96 4.04 -17.85
C LEU A 244 3.64 3.00 -16.78
N VAL A 245 2.75 2.08 -17.11
CA VAL A 245 2.43 0.96 -16.22
C VAL A 245 3.43 -0.15 -16.50
N ILE A 246 4.14 -0.57 -15.47
CA ILE A 246 5.18 -1.60 -15.57
C ILE A 246 4.83 -2.83 -14.73
N ALA A 247 5.23 -4.01 -15.18
CA ALA A 247 5.10 -5.27 -14.45
C ALA A 247 6.26 -6.22 -14.81
N PRO A 248 6.68 -7.13 -13.91
CA PRO A 248 7.76 -8.08 -14.20
C PRO A 248 7.33 -9.17 -15.21
N ASP A 249 6.02 -9.48 -15.25
CA ASP A 249 5.45 -10.51 -16.11
C ASP A 249 4.37 -9.94 -17.04
N LYS A 250 4.09 -10.66 -18.13
CA LYS A 250 2.95 -10.37 -19.01
C LYS A 250 1.65 -10.49 -18.22
N THR A 251 0.95 -9.39 -18.02
CA THR A 251 -0.25 -9.37 -17.19
C THR A 251 -1.22 -8.27 -17.60
N CYS A 252 -2.46 -8.40 -17.13
CA CYS A 252 -3.43 -7.33 -17.21
C CYS A 252 -3.51 -6.63 -15.88
N VAL A 253 -3.11 -5.37 -15.88
CA VAL A 253 -3.10 -4.52 -14.69
C VAL A 253 -4.40 -3.73 -14.67
N GLN A 254 -5.20 -3.92 -13.65
CA GLN A 254 -6.37 -3.11 -13.38
C GLN A 254 -5.95 -1.83 -12.65
N LEU A 255 -6.25 -0.71 -13.29
CA LEU A 255 -6.11 0.63 -12.72
C LEU A 255 -7.47 1.11 -12.21
N GLU A 256 -7.43 1.82 -11.09
CA GLU A 256 -8.54 2.61 -10.58
C GLU A 256 -8.14 4.09 -10.62
N VAL A 257 -8.96 4.92 -11.25
CA VAL A 257 -8.78 6.38 -11.30
C VAL A 257 -9.91 7.04 -10.54
N THR A 258 -9.57 7.67 -9.43
CA THR A 258 -10.52 8.34 -8.52
C THR A 258 -10.37 9.85 -8.67
N LEU A 259 -11.44 10.53 -9.08
CA LEU A 259 -11.47 11.99 -9.10
C LEU A 259 -11.79 12.51 -7.68
N ALA A 260 -11.14 13.59 -7.24
CA ALA A 260 -11.21 14.07 -5.86
C ALA A 260 -12.64 14.35 -5.34
N GLU A 261 -13.56 14.74 -6.21
CA GLU A 261 -14.97 15.00 -5.88
C GLU A 261 -15.92 14.24 -6.82
N GLY A 262 -15.48 13.10 -7.36
CA GLY A 262 -16.12 12.54 -8.54
C GLY A 262 -16.23 11.02 -8.58
N PRO A 263 -16.66 10.51 -9.73
CA PRO A 263 -16.77 9.08 -9.97
C PRO A 263 -15.40 8.39 -9.95
N VAL A 264 -15.46 7.08 -9.68
CA VAL A 264 -14.33 6.15 -9.77
C VAL A 264 -14.40 5.45 -11.13
N TYR A 265 -13.30 5.47 -11.86
CA TYR A 265 -13.15 4.80 -13.15
C TYR A 265 -12.20 3.61 -13.02
N ARG A 266 -12.52 2.51 -13.70
CA ARG A 266 -11.66 1.33 -13.76
C ARG A 266 -11.26 1.03 -15.18
N ALA A 267 -9.98 0.75 -15.37
CA ALA A 267 -9.41 0.39 -16.66
C ALA A 267 -8.55 -0.86 -16.51
N ARG A 268 -8.41 -1.65 -17.57
CA ARG A 268 -7.43 -2.74 -17.65
C ARG A 268 -6.36 -2.35 -18.66
N VAL A 269 -5.10 -2.55 -18.30
CA VAL A 269 -3.94 -2.23 -19.11
C VAL A 269 -3.19 -3.53 -19.41
N PRO A 270 -3.06 -3.93 -20.69
CA PRO A 270 -2.31 -5.13 -21.05
C PRO A 270 -0.81 -4.80 -21.02
N VAL A 271 -0.13 -5.14 -19.93
CA VAL A 271 1.31 -4.92 -19.77
C VAL A 271 2.04 -6.13 -20.35
N GLY A 272 2.60 -5.96 -21.54
CA GLY A 272 3.31 -7.05 -22.24
C GLY A 272 2.42 -8.16 -22.82
N ALA A 273 1.11 -8.08 -22.58
CA ALA A 273 0.09 -8.94 -23.16
C ALA A 273 -0.48 -8.32 -24.44
N ASP A 274 -0.95 -9.14 -25.37
CA ASP A 274 -1.55 -8.64 -26.63
C ASP A 274 -2.90 -7.96 -26.37
N ALA A 275 -3.66 -8.45 -25.38
CA ALA A 275 -4.90 -7.86 -24.93
C ALA A 275 -5.27 -8.39 -23.54
N CYS A 276 -6.14 -7.65 -22.84
CA CYS A 276 -6.81 -8.20 -21.67
C CYS A 276 -7.96 -9.09 -22.09
N ALA A 277 -7.75 -10.41 -21.95
CA ALA A 277 -8.80 -11.39 -22.18
C ALA A 277 -10.06 -10.99 -21.43
N GLY A 278 -11.17 -10.91 -22.15
CA GLY A 278 -12.47 -10.54 -21.60
C GLY A 278 -12.87 -11.51 -20.49
N ARG A 279 -13.09 -10.96 -19.30
CA ARG A 279 -14.02 -11.51 -18.30
C ARG A 279 -15.13 -10.49 -18.18
#